data_AF-A0A0F2QT35-F1
#
_entry.id   AF-A0A0F2QT35-F1
#
_cell.length_a   1.000
_cell.length_b   1.000
_cell.length_c   1.000
_cell.angle_alpha   90.00
_cell.angle_beta   90.00
_cell.angle_gamma   90.00
#
_symmetry.space_group_name_H-M   'P 1'
#
loop_
_entity.id
_entity.type
_entity.pdbx_description
1 polymer ?
#
loop_
_entity_poly.entity_id
_entity_poly.type
_entity_poly.pdbx_seq_one_letter_code
_entity_poly.pdbx_strand_id
1 'polypeptide(L)'
;RLIEQTGADALVLDSVSDTRPAGTGQSIDWTLARRIRDHIRLPVILAGGLHAGNVGQAVAAVDPFGVDVISGVEHPVGRKDAAKLRAFVQAVARTTHPGDQS
;
A
#
# COMPACT_ATOMS: atom_id res chain seq x y z
N ARG A 1 -18.88 7.58 -6.19
CA ARG A 1 -19.29 8.95 -5.83
C ARG A 1 -19.79 9.09 -4.39
N LEU A 2 -20.42 8.08 -3.75
CA LEU A 2 -20.80 8.17 -2.32
C LEU A 2 -19.61 8.37 -1.37
N ILE A 3 -18.49 7.66 -1.60
CA ILE A 3 -17.27 7.79 -0.80
C ILE A 3 -16.70 9.22 -0.83
N GLU A 4 -16.80 9.91 -1.97
CA GLU A 4 -16.30 11.29 -2.12
C GLU A 4 -17.15 12.31 -1.37
N GLN A 5 -18.37 11.94 -0.97
CA GLN A 5 -19.29 12.79 -0.19
C GLN A 5 -19.15 12.58 1.32
N THR A 6 -18.26 11.68 1.76
CA THR A 6 -18.04 11.39 3.18
C THR A 6 -17.25 12.49 3.90
N GLY A 7 -16.56 13.36 3.15
CA GLY A 7 -15.61 14.32 3.71
C GLY A 7 -14.22 13.73 4.01
N ALA A 8 -13.95 12.49 3.59
CA ALA A 8 -12.63 11.87 3.74
C ALA A 8 -11.57 12.50 2.82
N ASP A 9 -10.36 12.69 3.33
CA ASP A 9 -9.23 13.24 2.57
C ASP A 9 -8.51 12.21 1.69
N ALA A 10 -8.59 10.93 2.03
CA ALA A 10 -7.96 9.84 1.30
C ALA A 10 -8.73 8.51 1.50
N LEU A 11 -8.53 7.57 0.58
CA LEU A 11 -9.05 6.21 0.68
C LEU A 11 -7.90 5.22 0.92
N VAL A 12 -7.97 4.47 2.01
CA VAL A 12 -7.05 3.35 2.28
C VAL A 12 -7.64 2.07 1.65
N LEU A 13 -6.86 1.41 0.80
CA LEU A 13 -7.18 0.10 0.24
C LEU A 13 -6.33 -0.95 0.93
N ASP A 14 -6.94 -1.78 1.79
CA ASP A 14 -6.26 -2.84 2.54
C ASP A 14 -6.72 -4.22 2.07
N SER A 15 -5.81 -5.19 2.13
CA SER A 15 -6.10 -6.60 1.86
C SER A 15 -6.76 -7.24 3.09
N VAL A 16 -7.90 -7.88 2.88
CA VAL A 16 -8.56 -8.73 3.88
C VAL A 16 -8.11 -10.17 3.64
N SER A 17 -7.85 -10.97 4.69
CA SER A 17 -7.87 -12.43 4.55
C SER A 17 -8.88 -13.04 5.51
N ASP A 18 -9.34 -14.24 5.18
CA ASP A 18 -10.38 -14.97 5.93
C ASP A 18 -10.07 -15.17 7.43
N THR A 19 -8.83 -14.93 7.86
CA THR A 19 -8.39 -15.10 9.25
C THR A 19 -8.22 -13.79 10.02
N ARG A 20 -8.24 -12.62 9.35
CA ARG A 20 -8.19 -11.30 10.00
C ARG A 20 -8.62 -10.16 9.07
N PRO A 21 -9.36 -9.14 9.56
CA PRO A 21 -9.81 -8.01 8.73
C PRO A 21 -8.69 -7.16 8.11
N ALA A 22 -7.45 -7.25 8.61
CA ALA A 22 -6.29 -6.49 8.15
C ALA A 22 -4.96 -7.18 8.57
N GLY A 23 -3.85 -6.85 7.89
CA GLY A 23 -2.48 -7.20 8.35
C GLY A 23 -2.01 -8.64 8.07
N THR A 24 -2.63 -9.34 7.12
CA THR A 24 -2.49 -10.79 6.91
C THR A 24 -1.25 -11.20 6.12
N GLY A 25 -0.52 -10.23 5.56
CA GLY A 25 0.66 -10.48 4.74
C GLY A 25 0.33 -10.78 3.27
N GLN A 26 -0.94 -10.89 2.88
CA GLN A 26 -1.36 -11.09 1.49
C GLN A 26 -1.48 -9.74 0.78
N SER A 27 -1.05 -9.65 -0.47
CA SER A 27 -1.23 -8.43 -1.26
C SER A 27 -2.66 -8.34 -1.79
N ILE A 28 -3.24 -7.15 -1.76
CA ILE A 28 -4.45 -6.82 -2.53
C ILE A 28 -4.20 -7.10 -4.01
N ASP A 29 -5.24 -7.47 -4.76
CA ASP A 29 -5.15 -7.50 -6.22
C ASP A 29 -4.84 -6.07 -6.73
N TRP A 30 -3.60 -5.87 -7.17
CA TRP A 30 -3.11 -4.57 -7.63
C TRP A 30 -3.87 -4.07 -8.88
N THR A 31 -4.42 -4.99 -9.69
CA THR A 31 -5.26 -4.62 -10.84
C THR A 31 -6.56 -3.99 -10.36
N LEU A 32 -7.19 -4.58 -9.33
CA LEU A 32 -8.39 -4.02 -8.72
C LEU A 32 -8.09 -2.69 -8.03
N ALA A 33 -6.99 -2.61 -7.27
CA ALA A 33 -6.59 -1.38 -6.58
C ALA A 33 -6.36 -0.22 -7.57
N ARG A 34 -5.66 -0.47 -8.68
CA ARG A 34 -5.49 0.51 -9.76
C ARG A 34 -6.82 0.93 -10.35
N ARG A 35 -7.71 -0.01 -10.65
CA ARG A 35 -9.05 0.31 -11.18
C ARG A 35 -9.82 1.21 -10.22
N ILE A 36 -9.78 0.96 -8.91
CA ILE A 36 -10.42 1.83 -7.92
C ILE A 36 -9.80 3.22 -7.94
N ARG A 37 -8.46 3.31 -7.90
CA ARG A 37 -7.69 4.57 -7.98
C ARG A 37 -8.11 5.40 -9.20
N ASP A 38 -8.16 4.77 -10.38
CA ASP A 38 -8.50 5.44 -11.64
C ASP A 38 -9.96 5.95 -11.69
N HIS A 39 -10.85 5.47 -10.81
CA HIS A 39 -12.29 5.81 -10.81
C HIS A 39 -12.71 6.78 -9.69
N ILE A 40 -11.80 7.18 -8.79
CA ILE A 40 -12.10 8.11 -7.70
C ILE A 40 -11.18 9.32 -7.75
N ARG A 41 -11.64 10.44 -7.18
CA ARG A 41 -10.82 11.66 -7.06
C ARG A 41 -9.97 11.70 -5.79
N LEU A 42 -10.28 10.87 -4.80
CA LEU A 42 -9.54 10.83 -3.54
C LEU A 42 -8.16 10.18 -3.74
N PRO A 43 -7.10 10.72 -3.13
CA PRO A 43 -5.82 10.04 -2.99
C PRO A 43 -6.01 8.62 -2.46
N VAL A 44 -5.34 7.65 -3.09
CA VAL A 44 -5.34 6.26 -2.65
C VAL A 44 -4.07 5.97 -1.85
N ILE A 45 -4.24 5.43 -0.64
CA ILE A 45 -3.16 4.85 0.16
C ILE A 45 -3.28 3.33 0.03
N LEU A 46 -2.23 2.68 -0.47
CA LEU A 46 -2.19 1.23 -0.63
C LEU A 46 -1.65 0.57 0.64
N ALA A 47 -2.42 -0.33 1.22
CA ALA A 47 -2.05 -1.14 2.38
C ALA A 47 -2.16 -2.63 2.04
N GLY A 48 -1.87 -3.50 3.02
CA GLY A 48 -2.09 -4.93 2.89
C GLY A 48 -0.89 -5.70 2.32
N GLY A 49 -0.21 -6.44 3.19
CA GLY A 49 0.87 -7.35 2.81
C GLY A 49 2.10 -6.71 2.17
N LEU A 50 2.27 -5.40 2.28
CA LEU A 50 3.45 -4.70 1.75
C LEU A 50 4.70 -5.02 2.58
N HIS A 51 5.83 -5.19 1.90
CA HIS A 51 7.16 -5.40 2.47
C HIS A 51 8.23 -4.96 1.48
N ALA A 52 9.50 -4.90 1.92
CA ALA A 52 10.60 -4.37 1.09
C ALA A 52 10.75 -5.09 -0.27
N GLY A 53 10.42 -6.39 -0.33
CA GLY A 53 10.47 -7.18 -1.56
C GLY A 53 9.34 -6.94 -2.59
N ASN A 54 8.20 -6.34 -2.24
CA ASN A 54 7.07 -6.17 -3.16
C ASN A 54 6.61 -4.71 -3.34
N VAL A 55 6.99 -3.80 -2.43
CA VAL A 55 6.45 -2.43 -2.42
C VAL A 55 6.74 -1.66 -3.70
N GLY A 56 7.91 -1.84 -4.30
CA GLY A 56 8.23 -1.16 -5.57
C GLY A 56 7.37 -1.64 -6.74
N GLN A 57 7.07 -2.94 -6.80
CA GLN A 57 6.16 -3.48 -7.81
C GLN A 57 4.73 -3.03 -7.56
N ALA A 58 4.30 -2.97 -6.31
CA ALA A 58 2.98 -2.48 -5.91
C ALA A 58 2.78 -1.01 -6.32
N VAL A 59 3.76 -0.16 -6.02
CA VAL A 59 3.74 1.26 -6.41
C VAL A 59 3.76 1.41 -7.94
N ALA A 60 4.60 0.66 -8.66
CA ALA A 60 4.62 0.72 -10.12
C ALA A 60 3.31 0.24 -10.76
N ALA A 61 2.64 -0.76 -10.17
CA ALA A 61 1.40 -1.32 -10.69
C ALA A 61 0.18 -0.43 -10.42
N VAL A 62 0.09 0.13 -9.21
CA VAL A 62 -1.10 0.86 -8.73
C VAL A 62 -0.96 2.37 -8.87
N ASP A 63 0.27 2.89 -8.81
CA ASP A 63 0.59 4.32 -8.72
C ASP A 63 -0.23 5.04 -7.63
N PRO A 64 -0.13 4.58 -6.36
CA PRO A 64 -0.88 5.16 -5.26
C PRO A 64 -0.26 6.49 -4.80
N PHE A 65 -1.04 7.30 -4.10
CA PHE A 65 -0.54 8.52 -3.45
C PHE A 65 0.44 8.19 -2.31
N GLY A 66 0.19 7.09 -1.61
CA GLY A 66 1.06 6.62 -0.53
C GLY A 66 0.92 5.13 -0.28
N VAL A 67 1.80 4.60 0.56
CA VAL A 67 1.77 3.22 1.03
C VAL A 67 1.73 3.16 2.55
N ASP A 68 0.98 2.21 3.10
CA ASP A 68 0.94 1.91 4.53
C ASP A 68 1.45 0.49 4.80
N VAL A 69 2.23 0.32 5.87
CA VAL A 69 2.89 -0.95 6.19
C VAL A 69 2.82 -1.31 7.67
N ILE A 70 2.30 -2.50 7.96
CA ILE A 70 2.25 -3.06 9.31
C ILE A 70 3.17 -4.28 9.47
N SER A 71 2.70 -5.48 9.15
CA SER A 71 3.37 -6.74 9.44
C SER A 71 4.63 -6.97 8.61
N GLY A 72 4.73 -6.40 7.41
CA GLY A 72 5.93 -6.51 6.57
C GLY A 72 7.19 -5.85 7.14
N VAL A 73 7.04 -5.02 8.19
CA VAL A 73 8.16 -4.39 8.91
C VAL A 73 8.22 -4.80 10.39
N GLU A 74 7.53 -5.87 10.77
CA GLU A 74 7.51 -6.38 12.15
C GLU A 74 8.32 -7.67 12.32
N HIS A 75 8.75 -7.91 13.55
CA HIS A 75 9.10 -9.23 14.03
C HIS A 75 7.83 -10.10 14.16
N PRO A 76 7.98 -11.45 14.12
CA PRO A 76 6.85 -12.36 14.33
C PRO A 76 6.07 -12.13 15.64
N VAL A 77 6.69 -11.47 16.64
CA VAL A 77 6.09 -11.13 17.94
C VAL A 77 5.44 -9.74 17.98
N GLY A 78 5.18 -9.11 16.82
CA GLY A 78 4.38 -7.87 16.71
C GLY A 78 5.12 -6.57 17.08
N ARG A 79 6.45 -6.58 17.15
CA ARG A 79 7.27 -5.37 17.35
C ARG A 79 7.91 -4.94 16.02
N LYS A 80 7.98 -3.64 15.75
CA LYS A 80 8.69 -3.13 14.57
C LYS A 80 10.16 -3.55 14.58
N ASP A 81 10.63 -4.03 13.43
CA ASP A 81 12.03 -4.38 13.16
C ASP A 81 12.70 -3.22 12.42
N ALA A 82 13.71 -2.62 13.05
CA ALA A 82 14.40 -1.46 12.50
C ALA A 82 15.13 -1.75 11.17
N ALA A 83 15.62 -2.98 10.96
CA ALA A 83 16.25 -3.37 9.71
C ALA A 83 15.21 -3.51 8.60
N LYS A 84 14.05 -4.12 8.89
CA LYS A 84 12.95 -4.21 7.92
C LYS A 84 12.36 -2.85 7.58
N LEU A 85 12.20 -1.95 8.56
CA LEU A 85 11.78 -0.57 8.33
C LEU A 85 12.74 0.15 7.37
N ARG A 86 14.05 0.10 7.63
CA ARG A 86 15.05 0.70 6.74
C ARG A 86 14.99 0.11 5.33
N ALA A 87 14.91 -1.21 5.22
CA ALA A 87 14.80 -1.89 3.92
C ALA A 87 13.54 -1.47 3.16
N PHE A 88 12.40 -1.32 3.87
CA PHE A 88 11.14 -0.89 3.28
C PHE A 88 11.23 0.55 2.75
N VAL A 89 11.69 1.49 3.58
CA VAL A 89 11.84 2.90 3.18
C VAL A 89 12.81 3.04 2.00
N GLN A 90 13.92 2.28 2.00
CA GLN A 90 14.85 2.26 0.87
C GLN A 90 14.23 1.68 -0.40
N ALA A 91 13.39 0.64 -0.29
CA ALA A 91 12.69 0.07 -1.44
C ALA A 91 11.69 1.07 -2.03
N VAL A 92 10.94 1.80 -1.19
CA VAL A 92 10.04 2.87 -1.62
C VAL A 92 10.83 3.99 -2.32
N ALA A 93 11.91 4.48 -1.72
CA ALA A 93 12.70 5.59 -2.26
C ALA A 93 13.40 5.27 -3.60
N ARG A 94 13.61 3.99 -3.91
CA ARG A 94 14.16 3.55 -5.21
C ARG A 94 13.09 3.37 -6.29
N THR A 95 11.83 3.45 -5.93
CA THR A 95 10.74 3.28 -6.88
C THR A 95 10.56 4.57 -7.67
N THR A 96 10.57 4.46 -8.99
CA THR A 96 10.23 5.58 -9.88
C THR A 96 8.73 5.67 -10.01
N HIS A 97 8.15 6.85 -9.74
CA HIS A 97 6.75 7.06 -10.13
C HIS A 97 6.66 7.21 -11.65
N PRO A 98 5.57 6.72 -12.28
CA PRO A 98 5.33 6.94 -13.70
C PRO A 98 5.42 8.43 -14.11
N GLY A 99 5.10 9.35 -13.19
CA GLY A 99 5.21 10.80 -13.39
C GLY A 99 6.64 11.37 -13.30
N ASP A 100 7.60 10.64 -12.73
CA ASP A 100 8.99 11.12 -12.57
C ASP A 100 9.83 10.98 -13.86
N GLN A 101 9.30 10.29 -14.88
CA GLN A 101 9.98 10.05 -16.16
C GLN A 101 9.58 11.06 -17.25
N SER A 102 8.96 12.19 -16.89
CA SER A 102 8.51 13.26 -17.80
C SER A 102 9.37 14.51 -17.72
#